data_AF-A0A4P5VS97-F1
#
_entry.id   AF-A0A4P5VS97-F1
#
_cell.length_a   1.000
_cell.length_b   1.000
_cell.length_c   1.000
_cell.angle_alpha   90.00
_cell.angle_beta   90.00
_cell.angle_gamma   90.00
#
_symmetry.space_group_name_H-M   'P 1'
#
loop_
_entity.id
_entity.type
_entity.pdbx_description
1 polymer ?
#
loop_
_entity_poly.entity_id
_entity_poly.type
_entity_poly.pdbx_seq_one_letter_code
_entity_poly.pdbx_strand_id
1 'polypeptide(L)'
;MLASLLSPDWTAGTTLAHLPLQQLLERPQGPIRALVLDVDRTLLPRRSATLPPSVEQWLRHAQSLMPLHLLSNNPSRRRIGSVAAQLGLPFTTSAGKPRRAALRRVVAELGLEPDQIALVGDRLFTDVLAGNRLGLFTVLVRPIGPNGDPCPHDQVQSLEIRMSRWLGALVEG
;
A
#
# COMPACT_ATOMS: atom_id res chain seq x y z
N MET A 1 -15.79 12.07 10.02
CA MET A 1 -16.37 12.61 8.75
C MET A 1 -15.74 11.88 7.57
N LEU A 2 -16.35 11.86 6.38
CA LEU A 2 -15.77 11.19 5.20
C LEU A 2 -14.33 11.66 4.90
N ALA A 3 -14.05 12.95 5.17
CA ALA A 3 -12.73 13.57 5.03
C ALA A 3 -11.62 12.81 5.75
N SER A 4 -11.84 12.43 7.02
CA SER A 4 -10.83 11.73 7.83
C SER A 4 -10.55 10.31 7.31
N LEU A 5 -11.52 9.69 6.62
CA LEU A 5 -11.30 8.37 6.01
C LEU A 5 -10.51 8.43 4.70
N LEU A 6 -10.41 9.61 4.08
CA LEU A 6 -9.63 9.85 2.86
C LEU A 6 -8.30 10.58 3.16
N SER A 7 -7.99 10.82 4.43
CA SER A 7 -6.70 11.34 4.86
C SER A 7 -5.75 10.18 5.15
N PRO A 8 -4.65 10.01 4.38
CA PRO A 8 -3.61 9.09 4.77
C PRO A 8 -2.90 9.60 6.02
N ASP A 9 -2.44 8.68 6.86
CA ASP A 9 -1.58 9.04 8.00
C ASP A 9 -0.22 9.54 7.51
N TRP A 10 0.25 9.03 6.37
CA TRP A 10 1.49 9.46 5.74
C TRP A 10 1.37 9.51 4.22
N THR A 11 1.65 10.68 3.63
CA THR A 11 1.90 10.80 2.19
C THR A 11 3.39 10.84 1.93
N ALA A 12 3.93 9.77 1.34
CA ALA A 12 5.38 9.57 1.26
C ALA A 12 6.09 10.47 0.26
N GLY A 13 5.37 10.98 -0.76
CA GLY A 13 5.97 11.76 -1.86
C GLY A 13 6.91 10.95 -2.79
N THR A 14 7.15 9.67 -2.49
CA THR A 14 8.04 8.76 -3.22
C THR A 14 7.30 7.48 -3.63
N THR A 15 7.91 6.65 -4.50
CA THR A 15 7.43 5.28 -4.74
C THR A 15 7.80 4.38 -3.58
N LEU A 16 7.20 3.18 -3.52
CA LEU A 16 7.55 2.19 -2.48
C LEU A 16 9.06 1.92 -2.40
N ALA A 17 9.74 1.86 -3.55
CA ALA A 17 11.18 1.58 -3.63
C ALA A 17 12.05 2.55 -2.81
N HIS A 18 11.54 3.74 -2.50
CA HIS A 18 12.25 4.78 -1.75
C HIS A 18 11.54 5.13 -0.43
N LEU A 19 10.59 4.30 0.02
CA LEU A 19 9.90 4.52 1.28
C LEU A 19 10.83 4.16 2.45
N PRO A 20 11.17 5.10 3.35
CA PRO A 20 12.10 4.80 4.44
C PRO A 20 11.45 3.93 5.52
N LEU A 21 11.81 2.65 5.55
CA LEU A 21 11.27 1.66 6.51
C LEU A 21 11.51 2.07 7.97
N GLN A 22 12.61 2.77 8.25
CA GLN A 22 12.93 3.22 9.60
C GLN A 22 11.83 4.12 10.19
N GLN A 23 11.19 4.97 9.38
CA GLN A 23 10.11 5.83 9.85
C GLN A 23 8.86 5.04 10.27
N LEU A 24 8.65 3.85 9.70
CA LEU A 24 7.57 2.94 10.13
C LEU A 24 7.94 2.24 11.45
N LEU A 25 9.20 1.84 11.60
CA LEU A 25 9.70 1.15 12.78
C LEU A 25 9.83 2.06 14.00
N GLU A 26 10.20 3.32 13.81
CA GLU A 26 10.44 4.29 14.88
C GLU A 26 9.29 5.27 15.08
N ARG A 27 8.12 4.96 14.49
CA ARG A 27 6.96 5.85 14.55
C ARG A 27 6.60 6.21 16.01
N PRO A 28 6.43 7.50 16.35
CA PRO A 28 6.22 7.93 17.75
C PRO A 28 4.98 7.34 18.43
N GLN A 29 3.93 7.05 17.65
CA GLN A 29 2.70 6.44 18.15
C GLN A 29 2.83 4.93 18.40
N GLY A 30 3.97 4.34 18.05
CA GLY A 30 4.26 2.92 18.19
C GLY A 30 4.75 2.31 16.88
N PRO A 31 5.66 1.33 16.95
CA PRO A 31 6.28 0.70 15.78
C PRO A 31 5.24 -0.01 14.91
N ILE A 32 5.37 0.12 13.60
CA ILE A 32 4.70 -0.76 12.66
C ILE A 32 5.39 -2.13 12.67
N ARG A 33 4.58 -3.20 12.82
CA ARG A 33 5.04 -4.57 13.00
C ARG A 33 4.71 -5.48 11.81
N ALA A 34 3.91 -5.03 10.87
CA ALA A 34 3.64 -5.73 9.61
C ALA A 34 3.19 -4.75 8.52
N LEU A 35 3.45 -5.11 7.26
CA LEU A 35 2.97 -4.36 6.10
C LEU A 35 1.98 -5.18 5.29
N VAL A 36 0.86 -4.55 4.96
CA VAL A 36 -0.03 -4.99 3.89
C VAL A 36 0.22 -4.10 2.68
N LEU A 37 0.60 -4.71 1.56
CA LEU A 37 1.05 -3.98 0.37
C LEU A 37 0.04 -4.16 -0.76
N ASP A 38 -0.45 -3.04 -1.31
CA ASP A 38 -1.06 -3.08 -2.63
C ASP A 38 -0.02 -3.49 -3.69
N VAL A 39 -0.46 -3.99 -4.84
CA VAL A 39 0.43 -4.53 -5.88
C VAL A 39 0.43 -3.68 -7.14
N ASP A 40 -0.73 -3.35 -7.69
CA ASP A 40 -0.79 -2.70 -9.00
C ASP A 40 -0.57 -1.20 -8.85
N ARG A 41 0.45 -0.68 -9.54
CA ARG A 41 0.98 0.68 -9.41
C ARG A 41 1.63 1.00 -8.06
N THR A 42 1.63 0.07 -7.12
CA THR A 42 2.44 0.16 -5.90
C THR A 42 3.76 -0.61 -6.06
N LEU A 43 3.69 -1.90 -6.39
CA LEU A 43 4.86 -2.76 -6.65
C LEU A 43 5.15 -2.92 -8.14
N LEU A 44 4.08 -3.08 -8.93
CA LEU A 44 4.16 -3.42 -10.34
C LEU A 44 3.57 -2.31 -11.22
N PRO A 45 4.26 -1.92 -12.30
CA PRO A 45 3.67 -1.12 -13.36
C PRO A 45 2.47 -1.84 -13.99
N ARG A 46 1.45 -1.07 -14.44
CA ARG A 46 0.17 -1.61 -14.97
C ARG A 46 0.32 -2.73 -16.01
N ARG A 47 1.31 -2.64 -16.90
CA ARG A 47 1.51 -3.59 -18.02
C ARG A 47 2.72 -4.51 -17.86
N SER A 48 3.47 -4.40 -16.76
CA SER A 48 4.63 -5.25 -16.48
C SER A 48 4.25 -6.37 -15.53
N ALA A 49 4.75 -7.59 -15.77
CA ALA A 49 4.66 -8.70 -14.83
C ALA A 49 5.94 -8.86 -13.98
N THR A 50 6.96 -8.05 -14.28
CA THR A 50 8.28 -8.10 -13.62
C THR A 50 8.41 -6.94 -12.65
N LEU A 51 8.87 -7.24 -11.42
CA LEU A 51 9.21 -6.23 -10.43
C LEU A 51 10.41 -5.41 -10.92
N PRO A 52 10.36 -4.07 -10.80
CA PRO A 52 11.57 -3.27 -10.90
C PRO A 52 12.60 -3.71 -9.84
N PRO A 53 13.90 -3.78 -10.15
CA PRO A 53 14.93 -4.24 -9.22
C PRO A 53 14.94 -3.48 -7.89
N SER A 54 14.68 -2.17 -7.91
CA SER A 54 14.61 -1.33 -6.71
C SER A 54 13.45 -1.72 -5.78
N VAL A 55 12.30 -2.11 -6.35
CA VAL A 55 11.16 -2.63 -5.57
C VAL A 55 11.47 -3.99 -4.99
N GLU A 56 12.09 -4.88 -5.76
CA GLU A 56 12.47 -6.20 -5.27
C GLU A 56 13.45 -6.09 -4.10
N GLN A 57 14.49 -5.24 -4.22
CA GLN A 57 15.44 -4.98 -3.16
C GLN A 57 14.74 -4.42 -1.90
N TRP A 58 13.84 -3.46 -2.09
CA TRP A 58 13.07 -2.88 -0.99
C TRP A 58 12.21 -3.94 -0.29
N LEU A 59 11.51 -4.80 -1.05
CA LEU A 59 10.67 -5.87 -0.49
C LEU A 59 11.50 -6.88 0.31
N ARG A 60 12.68 -7.28 -0.19
CA ARG A 60 13.59 -8.19 0.54
C ARG A 60 14.07 -7.56 1.84
N HIS A 61 14.42 -6.28 1.81
CA HIS A 61 14.84 -5.57 3.02
C HIS A 61 13.68 -5.46 4.01
N ALA A 62 12.49 -5.05 3.57
CA ALA A 62 11.30 -4.98 4.41
C ALA A 62 10.94 -6.34 5.03
N GLN A 63 11.02 -7.42 4.26
CA GLN A 63 10.74 -8.79 4.72
C GLN A 63 11.72 -9.27 5.80
N SER A 64 12.97 -8.79 5.79
CA SER A 64 13.94 -9.10 6.86
C SER A 64 13.61 -8.40 8.18
N LEU A 65 12.77 -7.36 8.16
CA LEU A 65 12.43 -6.55 9.32
C LEU A 65 11.04 -6.88 9.87
N MET A 66 10.09 -7.23 9.00
CA MET A 66 8.72 -7.52 9.39
C MET A 66 7.95 -8.38 8.37
N PRO A 67 6.87 -9.07 8.79
CA PRO A 67 5.98 -9.78 7.89
C PRO A 67 5.34 -8.85 6.86
N LEU A 68 5.25 -9.34 5.62
CA LEU A 68 4.58 -8.65 4.52
C LEU A 68 3.43 -9.51 3.99
N HIS A 69 2.33 -8.87 3.59
CA HIS A 69 1.22 -9.53 2.91
C HIS A 69 0.79 -8.74 1.68
N LEU A 70 0.69 -9.40 0.53
CA LEU A 70 0.22 -8.76 -0.70
C LEU A 70 -1.30 -8.73 -0.77
N LEU A 71 -1.91 -7.57 -0.99
CA LEU A 71 -3.37 -7.41 -1.05
C LEU A 71 -3.77 -6.60 -2.28
N SER A 72 -4.32 -7.26 -3.29
CA SER A 72 -4.69 -6.62 -4.56
C SER A 72 -6.17 -6.74 -4.89
N ASN A 73 -6.73 -5.70 -5.51
CA ASN A 73 -8.03 -5.77 -6.18
C ASN A 73 -8.00 -6.56 -7.49
N ASN A 74 -6.80 -6.83 -8.03
CA ASN A 74 -6.64 -7.61 -9.25
C ASN A 74 -7.01 -9.08 -9.03
N PRO A 75 -7.90 -9.66 -9.85
CA PRO A 75 -8.28 -11.07 -9.71
C PRO A 75 -7.25 -12.05 -10.25
N SER A 76 -6.23 -11.57 -10.99
CA SER A 76 -5.22 -12.42 -11.62
C SER A 76 -4.29 -13.03 -10.58
N ARG A 77 -4.60 -14.26 -10.14
CA ARG A 77 -3.68 -15.05 -9.29
C ARG A 77 -2.33 -15.26 -9.94
N ARG A 78 -2.24 -15.35 -11.27
CA ARG A 78 -0.95 -15.46 -11.97
C ARG A 78 -0.07 -14.23 -11.74
N ARG A 79 -0.64 -13.03 -11.87
CA ARG A 79 0.09 -11.76 -11.74
C ARG A 79 0.53 -11.49 -10.31
N ILE A 80 -0.37 -11.68 -9.36
CA ILE A 80 -0.07 -11.42 -7.95
C ILE A 80 0.78 -12.56 -7.38
N GLY A 81 0.44 -13.81 -7.74
CA GLY A 81 1.15 -15.00 -7.32
C GLY A 81 2.57 -15.08 -7.87
N SER A 82 2.88 -14.53 -9.05
CA SER A 82 4.26 -14.49 -9.54
C SER A 82 5.16 -13.62 -8.67
N VAL A 83 4.66 -12.46 -8.22
CA VAL A 83 5.37 -11.59 -7.26
C VAL A 83 5.52 -12.29 -5.92
N ALA A 84 4.42 -12.87 -5.43
CA ALA A 84 4.41 -13.60 -4.17
C ALA A 84 5.41 -14.77 -4.16
N ALA A 85 5.45 -15.55 -5.24
CA ALA A 85 6.33 -16.71 -5.36
C ALA A 85 7.82 -16.34 -5.42
N GLN A 86 8.18 -15.20 -6.03
CA GLN A 86 9.57 -14.73 -6.10
C GLN A 86 10.17 -14.40 -4.72
N LEU A 87 9.31 -14.03 -3.77
CA LEU A 87 9.70 -13.55 -2.44
C LEU A 87 9.18 -14.45 -1.30
N GLY A 88 8.42 -15.50 -1.61
CA GLY A 88 7.79 -16.37 -0.61
C GLY A 88 6.74 -15.64 0.26
N LEU A 89 5.97 -14.71 -0.32
CA LEU A 89 5.01 -13.89 0.41
C LEU A 89 3.58 -14.48 0.40
N PRO A 90 2.81 -14.35 1.49
CA PRO A 90 1.37 -14.58 1.44
C PRO A 90 0.68 -13.50 0.59
N PHE A 91 -0.43 -13.86 -0.03
CA PHE A 91 -1.17 -12.93 -0.89
C PHE A 91 -2.68 -13.15 -0.91
N THR A 92 -3.40 -12.08 -1.22
CA THR A 92 -4.85 -12.07 -1.45
C THR A 92 -5.17 -11.29 -2.71
N THR A 93 -5.81 -11.96 -3.67
CA THR A 93 -6.37 -11.35 -4.90
C THR A 93 -7.84 -11.00 -4.72
N SER A 94 -8.41 -10.24 -5.66
CA SER A 94 -9.83 -9.88 -5.64
C SER A 94 -10.30 -9.29 -4.31
N ALA A 95 -9.44 -8.50 -3.64
CA ALA A 95 -9.66 -8.03 -2.28
C ALA A 95 -10.92 -7.17 -2.12
N GLY A 96 -11.34 -6.49 -3.20
CA GLY A 96 -12.57 -5.69 -3.24
C GLY A 96 -12.48 -4.38 -2.44
N LYS A 97 -11.28 -3.85 -2.21
CA LYS A 97 -11.05 -2.51 -1.62
C LYS A 97 -11.88 -1.47 -2.39
N PRO A 98 -12.61 -0.56 -1.72
CA PRO A 98 -12.47 -0.19 -0.30
C PRO A 98 -13.32 -1.01 0.68
N ARG A 99 -13.89 -2.16 0.27
CA ARG A 99 -14.55 -3.06 1.21
C ARG A 99 -13.50 -3.70 2.11
N ARG A 100 -13.84 -3.80 3.39
CA ARG A 100 -12.94 -4.23 4.47
C ARG A 100 -12.85 -5.74 4.69
N ALA A 101 -13.62 -6.55 3.96
CA ALA A 101 -13.76 -7.97 4.26
C ALA A 101 -12.45 -8.76 4.08
N ALA A 102 -11.76 -8.58 2.95
CA ALA A 102 -10.49 -9.26 2.70
C ALA A 102 -9.39 -8.74 3.63
N LEU A 103 -9.24 -7.41 3.74
CA LEU A 103 -8.24 -6.79 4.62
C LEU A 103 -8.42 -7.20 6.09
N ARG A 104 -9.65 -7.32 6.59
CA ARG A 104 -9.90 -7.79 7.96
C ARG A 104 -9.41 -9.22 8.19
N ARG A 105 -9.52 -10.11 7.20
CA ARG A 105 -9.00 -11.48 7.32
C ARG A 105 -7.48 -11.45 7.45
N VAL A 106 -6.81 -10.64 6.62
CA VAL A 106 -5.35 -10.45 6.70
C VAL A 106 -4.94 -9.90 8.07
N VAL A 107 -5.64 -8.91 8.61
CA VAL A 107 -5.37 -8.38 9.96
C VAL A 107 -5.51 -9.48 11.03
N ALA A 108 -6.56 -10.29 10.94
CA ALA A 108 -6.77 -11.41 11.86
C ALA A 108 -5.69 -12.50 11.73
N GLU A 109 -5.25 -12.80 10.50
CA GLU A 109 -4.16 -13.75 10.21
C GLU A 109 -2.81 -13.27 10.75
N LEU A 110 -2.56 -11.96 10.71
CA LEU A 110 -1.35 -11.35 11.27
C LEU A 110 -1.35 -11.36 12.82
N GLY A 111 -2.52 -11.41 13.46
CA GLY A 111 -2.63 -11.44 14.93
C GLY A 111 -2.07 -10.19 15.61
N LEU A 112 -2.12 -9.04 14.94
CA LEU A 112 -1.64 -7.75 15.43
C LEU A 112 -2.81 -6.78 15.62
N GLU A 113 -2.62 -5.80 16.50
CA GLU A 113 -3.55 -4.68 16.60
C GLU A 113 -3.53 -3.87 15.30
N PRO A 114 -4.68 -3.32 14.84
CA PRO A 114 -4.75 -2.63 13.56
C PRO A 114 -3.74 -1.49 13.40
N ASP A 115 -3.51 -0.71 14.46
CA ASP A 115 -2.58 0.42 14.47
C ASP A 115 -1.11 0.01 14.35
N GLN A 116 -0.78 -1.25 14.58
CA GLN A 116 0.55 -1.84 14.36
C GLN A 116 0.76 -2.32 12.92
N ILE A 117 -0.26 -2.24 12.06
CA ILE A 117 -0.20 -2.68 10.67
C ILE A 117 -0.30 -1.46 9.76
N ALA A 118 0.63 -1.35 8.81
CA ALA A 118 0.56 -0.35 7.77
C ALA A 118 -0.02 -0.94 6.48
N LEU A 119 -1.03 -0.27 5.90
CA LEU A 119 -1.47 -0.50 4.53
C LEU A 119 -0.81 0.52 3.61
N VAL A 120 0.01 0.04 2.67
CA VAL A 120 0.75 0.87 1.72
C VAL A 120 0.17 0.71 0.32
N GLY A 121 -0.22 1.80 -0.33
CA GLY A 121 -0.78 1.78 -1.68
C GLY A 121 -0.79 3.15 -2.37
N ASP A 122 -1.21 3.19 -3.64
CA ASP A 122 -1.19 4.41 -4.46
C ASP A 122 -2.55 5.13 -4.55
N ARG A 123 -3.61 4.63 -3.91
CA ARG A 123 -4.96 5.19 -4.09
C ARG A 123 -5.64 5.57 -2.78
N LEU A 124 -6.29 6.72 -2.78
CA LEU A 124 -7.05 7.23 -1.64
C LEU A 124 -8.37 6.48 -1.47
N PHE A 125 -9.11 6.33 -2.57
CA PHE A 125 -10.46 5.77 -2.53
C PHE A 125 -10.49 4.24 -2.44
N THR A 126 -9.35 3.57 -2.51
CA THR A 126 -9.24 2.13 -2.26
C THR A 126 -8.41 1.82 -1.03
N ASP A 127 -7.14 2.16 -1.03
CA ASP A 127 -6.19 1.68 -0.02
C ASP A 127 -6.34 2.46 1.27
N VAL A 128 -6.16 3.78 1.22
CA VAL A 128 -6.31 4.65 2.38
C VAL A 128 -7.71 4.50 3.00
N LEU A 129 -8.75 4.55 2.16
CA LEU A 129 -10.12 4.35 2.64
C LEU A 129 -10.35 2.96 3.28
N ALA A 130 -9.75 1.89 2.75
CA ALA A 130 -9.89 0.56 3.36
C ALA A 130 -9.15 0.47 4.70
N GLY A 131 -7.92 0.97 4.77
CA GLY A 131 -7.08 0.97 5.97
C GLY A 131 -7.70 1.79 7.10
N ASN A 132 -8.08 3.03 6.80
CA ASN A 132 -8.70 3.94 7.77
C ASN A 132 -10.01 3.38 8.36
N ARG A 133 -10.80 2.66 7.56
CA ARG A 133 -12.05 2.01 8.03
C ARG A 133 -11.81 0.83 8.99
N LEU A 134 -10.57 0.37 9.11
CA LEU A 134 -10.15 -0.67 10.04
C LEU A 134 -9.16 -0.16 11.08
N GLY A 135 -8.78 1.13 11.06
CA GLY A 135 -7.82 1.71 12.00
C GLY A 135 -6.37 1.34 11.72
N LEU A 136 -6.03 0.92 10.50
CA LEU A 136 -4.63 0.70 10.10
C LEU A 136 -3.94 2.03 9.88
N PHE A 137 -2.62 2.04 10.06
CA PHE A 137 -1.80 3.12 9.55
C PHE A 137 -1.78 3.10 8.02
N THR A 138 -2.06 4.22 7.37
CA THR A 138 -2.17 4.29 5.92
C THR A 138 -1.05 5.12 5.31
N VAL A 139 -0.35 4.52 4.34
CA VAL A 139 0.74 5.17 3.62
C VAL A 139 0.36 5.30 2.15
N LEU A 140 0.22 6.54 1.70
CA LEU A 140 0.01 6.86 0.29
C LEU A 140 1.37 7.06 -0.39
N VAL A 141 1.71 6.17 -1.32
CA VAL A 141 2.92 6.28 -2.15
C VAL A 141 2.59 6.81 -3.55
N ARG A 142 3.61 7.27 -4.27
CA ARG A 142 3.46 7.60 -5.68
C ARG A 142 3.33 6.32 -6.52
N PRO A 143 2.45 6.33 -7.54
CA PRO A 143 2.32 5.24 -8.49
C PRO A 143 3.64 4.96 -9.18
N ILE A 144 3.96 3.70 -9.39
CA ILE A 144 5.24 3.28 -9.98
C ILE A 144 5.19 3.17 -11.51
N GLY A 145 6.26 3.65 -12.15
CA GLY A 145 6.54 3.50 -13.57
C GLY A 145 7.43 2.28 -13.88
N PRO A 146 7.69 1.99 -15.17
CA PRO A 146 8.41 0.79 -15.61
C PRO A 146 9.77 0.55 -14.94
N ASN A 147 10.48 1.62 -14.59
CA ASN A 147 11.85 1.56 -14.03
C ASN A 147 11.88 1.57 -12.49
N GLY A 148 10.72 1.64 -11.82
CA GLY A 148 10.65 1.77 -10.36
C GLY A 148 10.50 3.22 -9.86
N ASP A 149 10.70 4.18 -10.76
CA ASP A 149 10.50 5.61 -10.50
C ASP A 149 9.02 6.01 -10.48
N PRO A 150 8.67 7.17 -9.90
CA PRO A 150 7.31 7.69 -9.98
C PRO A 150 6.80 7.73 -11.42
N CYS A 151 5.59 7.24 -11.64
CA CYS A 151 4.91 7.33 -12.93
C CYS A 151 4.68 8.81 -13.26
N PRO A 152 5.26 9.35 -14.35
CA PRO A 152 5.22 10.78 -14.63
C PRO A 152 3.81 11.27 -14.98
N HIS A 153 2.91 10.37 -15.38
CA HIS A 153 1.57 10.70 -15.89
C HIS A 153 0.50 9.86 -15.19
N ASP A 154 0.31 10.06 -13.88
CA ASP A 154 -0.84 9.47 -13.20
C ASP A 154 -1.98 10.46 -12.93
N GLN A 155 -2.88 10.56 -13.90
CA GLN A 155 -4.08 11.39 -13.79
C GLN A 155 -5.08 10.86 -12.74
N VAL A 156 -5.05 9.57 -12.41
CA VAL A 156 -6.04 8.97 -11.50
C VAL A 156 -5.76 9.37 -10.06
N GLN A 157 -4.55 9.12 -9.53
CA GLN A 157 -4.21 9.53 -8.17
C GLN A 157 -4.33 11.05 -8.01
N SER A 158 -3.85 11.84 -8.98
CA SER A 158 -3.97 13.30 -8.91
C SER A 158 -5.42 13.78 -8.83
N LEU A 159 -6.32 13.15 -9.60
CA LEU A 159 -7.75 13.44 -9.51
C LEU A 159 -8.33 13.04 -8.15
N GLU A 160 -7.98 11.86 -7.63
CA GLU A 160 -8.41 11.40 -6.31
C GLU A 160 -7.96 12.36 -5.19
N ILE A 161 -6.71 12.84 -5.25
CA ILE A 161 -6.18 13.82 -4.29
C ILE A 161 -6.98 15.13 -4.37
N ARG A 162 -7.21 15.65 -5.59
CA ARG A 162 -7.98 16.88 -5.79
C ARG A 162 -9.41 16.75 -5.24
N MET A 163 -10.08 15.63 -5.53
CA MET A 163 -11.42 15.34 -5.01
C MET A 163 -11.43 15.22 -3.49
N SER A 164 -10.46 14.53 -2.91
CA SER A 164 -10.37 14.33 -1.46
C SER A 164 -10.12 15.64 -0.72
N ARG A 165 -9.25 16.51 -1.25
CA ARG A 165 -9.03 17.87 -0.72
C ARG A 165 -10.31 18.71 -0.78
N TRP A 166 -11.08 18.63 -1.87
CA TRP A 166 -12.38 19.29 -1.96
C TRP A 166 -13.38 18.77 -0.93
N LEU A 167 -13.31 17.48 -0.58
CA LEU A 167 -14.08 16.87 0.51
C LEU A 167 -13.51 17.16 1.93
N GLY A 168 -12.46 17.98 2.03
CA GLY A 168 -11.83 18.39 3.29
C GLY A 168 -10.79 17.43 3.85
N ALA A 169 -10.32 16.45 3.08
CA ALA A 169 -9.26 15.54 3.52
C ALA A 169 -7.91 16.26 3.55
N LEU A 170 -7.16 16.03 4.63
CA LEU A 170 -5.75 16.41 4.75
C LEU A 170 -4.92 15.41 3.93
N VAL A 171 -4.40 15.85 2.80
CA VAL A 171 -3.48 15.10 1.95
C VAL A 171 -2.37 16.05 1.53
N GLU A 172 -1.21 15.91 2.16
CA GLU A 172 0.00 16.65 1.78
C GLU A 172 0.55 16.10 0.46
N GLY A 173 1.09 16.95 -0.41
CA GLY A 173 1.56 16.51 -1.72
C GLY A 173 2.63 17.41 -2.29
#